data_AF-A0A497REM4-F1
#
_entry.id   AF-A0A497REM4-F1
#
_cell.length_a   1.000
_cell.length_b   1.000
_cell.length_c   1.000
_cell.angle_alpha   90.00
_cell.angle_beta   90.00
_cell.angle_gamma   90.00
#
_symmetry.space_group_name_H-M   'P 1'
#
loop_
_entity.id
_entity.type
_entity.pdbx_description
1 polymer ?
#
loop_
_entity_poly.entity_id
_entity_poly.type
_entity_poly.pdbx_seq_one_letter_code
_entity_poly.pdbx_strand_id
1 'polypeptide(L)'
;MKTVLWISRHKPISAQLDELGAKLGEFKLVEYRKPLSTAQDAVKLAIEVKADYVIPVLPMTFIMYLVAEARKYNFTVLKAEMQNLHTCKEVPCPDYNWETDTIMESKDYNTRQIIRRHFRFRGFVILKDIKIITEVF
;
A
#
# COMPACT_ATOMS: atom_id res chain seq x y z
N MET A 1 9.96 -20.50 -0.76
CA MET A 1 8.70 -19.78 -0.48
C MET A 1 9.03 -18.32 -0.22
N LYS A 2 8.34 -17.39 -0.89
CA LYS A 2 8.57 -15.95 -0.76
C LYS A 2 7.81 -15.39 0.45
N THR A 3 8.38 -14.40 1.14
CA THR A 3 7.72 -13.69 2.25
C THR A 3 7.29 -12.30 1.80
N VAL A 4 5.99 -12.01 1.91
CA VAL A 4 5.40 -10.71 1.59
C VAL A 4 4.98 -10.03 2.89
N LEU A 5 5.59 -8.89 3.20
CA LEU A 5 5.20 -8.04 4.32
C LEU A 5 4.18 -6.99 3.85
N TRP A 6 2.97 -7.04 4.40
CA TRP A 6 1.89 -6.09 4.15
C TRP A 6 1.79 -5.10 5.32
N ILE A 7 2.18 -3.85 5.11
CA ILE A 7 2.16 -2.81 6.15
C ILE A 7 0.99 -1.88 5.89
N SER A 8 -0.16 -2.15 6.51
CA SER A 8 -1.38 -1.36 6.35
C SER A 8 -2.34 -1.64 7.49
N ARG A 9 -3.13 -0.64 7.86
CA ARG A 9 -4.28 -0.83 8.77
C ARG A 9 -5.40 -1.65 8.12
N HIS A 10 -5.44 -1.72 6.80
CA HIS A 10 -6.45 -2.41 6.02
C HIS A 10 -5.92 -3.74 5.48
N LYS A 11 -6.79 -4.74 5.45
CA LYS A 11 -6.49 -6.03 4.81
C LYS A 11 -6.30 -5.84 3.30
N PRO A 12 -5.46 -6.66 2.65
CA PRO A 12 -5.45 -6.74 1.20
C PRO A 12 -6.82 -7.21 0.68
N ILE A 13 -7.21 -6.72 -0.50
CA ILE A 13 -8.38 -7.25 -1.22
C ILE A 13 -8.02 -8.54 -1.97
N SER A 14 -9.02 -9.31 -2.40
CA SER A 14 -8.77 -10.61 -3.06
C SER A 14 -7.91 -10.46 -4.31
N ALA A 15 -8.23 -9.49 -5.19
CA ALA A 15 -7.47 -9.26 -6.42
C ALA A 15 -5.97 -8.97 -6.17
N GLN A 16 -5.62 -8.36 -5.03
CA GLN A 16 -4.22 -8.16 -4.64
C GLN A 16 -3.55 -9.47 -4.26
N LEU A 17 -4.23 -10.33 -3.51
CA LEU A 17 -3.71 -11.65 -3.14
C LEU A 17 -3.58 -12.56 -4.36
N ASP A 18 -4.55 -12.51 -5.27
CA ASP A 18 -4.57 -13.31 -6.50
C ASP A 18 -3.43 -12.91 -7.43
N GLU A 19 -3.18 -11.60 -7.60
CA GLU A 19 -2.05 -11.14 -8.41
C GLU A 19 -0.70 -11.51 -7.78
N LEU A 20 -0.56 -11.40 -6.45
CA LEU A 20 0.64 -11.86 -5.75
C LEU A 20 0.85 -13.35 -5.94
N GLY A 21 -0.20 -14.17 -5.80
CA GLY A 21 -0.15 -15.61 -6.03
C GLY A 21 0.25 -15.94 -7.47
N ALA A 22 -0.31 -15.23 -8.45
CA ALA A 22 0.01 -15.44 -9.86
C ALA A 22 1.48 -15.09 -10.19
N LYS A 23 2.05 -14.06 -9.55
CA LYS A 23 3.43 -13.61 -9.81
C LYS A 23 4.48 -14.33 -8.97
N LEU A 24 4.16 -14.70 -7.74
CA LEU A 24 5.12 -15.23 -6.76
C LEU A 24 4.96 -16.74 -6.52
N GLY A 25 3.88 -17.35 -6.99
CA GLY A 25 3.49 -18.70 -6.62
C GLY A 25 3.06 -18.76 -5.16
N GLU A 26 3.40 -19.84 -4.47
CA GLU A 26 3.15 -19.96 -3.03
C GLU A 26 4.01 -18.97 -2.22
N PHE A 27 3.34 -18.13 -1.44
CA PHE A 27 3.97 -17.11 -0.61
C PHE A 27 3.38 -17.07 0.79
N LYS A 28 4.21 -16.63 1.75
CA LYS A 28 3.79 -16.32 3.11
C LYS A 28 3.44 -14.85 3.21
N LEU A 29 2.19 -14.55 3.54
CA LEU A 29 1.75 -13.20 3.88
C LEU A 29 2.01 -12.91 5.37
N VAL A 30 2.70 -11.81 5.67
CA VAL A 30 2.85 -11.28 7.02
C VAL A 30 2.17 -9.91 7.07
N GLU A 31 1.06 -9.81 7.80
CA GLU A 31 0.33 -8.55 7.94
C GLU A 31 0.74 -7.79 9.19
N TYR A 32 1.11 -6.52 9.03
CA TYR A 32 1.36 -5.59 10.12
C TYR A 32 0.36 -4.44 10.07
N ARG A 33 -0.55 -4.42 11.04
CA ARG A 33 -1.70 -3.49 11.08
C ARG A 33 -1.57 -2.36 12.10
N LYS A 34 -0.53 -2.38 12.93
CA LYS A 34 -0.31 -1.35 13.94
C LYS A 34 0.32 -0.11 13.29
N PRO A 35 0.10 1.10 13.84
CA PRO A 35 0.87 2.27 13.43
C PRO A 35 2.37 2.05 13.62
N LEU A 36 3.17 2.62 12.72
CA LEU A 36 4.62 2.71 12.89
C LEU A 36 4.97 4.11 13.39
N SER A 37 5.87 4.18 14.36
CA SER A 37 6.33 5.46 14.92
C SER A 37 7.33 6.15 14.02
N THR A 38 8.21 5.37 13.36
CA THR A 38 9.27 5.89 12.50
C THR A 38 9.43 5.08 11.22
N ALA A 39 10.01 5.71 10.18
CA ALA A 39 10.30 5.02 8.93
C ALA A 39 11.30 3.86 9.10
N GLN A 40 12.19 3.97 10.08
CA GLN A 40 13.13 2.92 10.44
C GLN A 40 12.42 1.67 10.98
N ASP A 41 11.28 1.82 11.66
CA ASP A 41 10.51 0.69 12.16
C ASP A 41 9.97 -0.18 11.02
N ALA A 42 9.61 0.42 9.88
CA ALA A 42 9.21 -0.32 8.68
C ALA A 42 10.35 -1.22 8.15
N VAL A 43 11.58 -0.69 8.14
CA VAL A 43 12.77 -1.42 7.69
C VAL A 43 13.12 -2.54 8.67
N LYS A 44 13.13 -2.26 9.97
CA LYS A 44 13.39 -3.26 11.02
C LYS A 44 12.41 -4.43 10.91
N LEU A 45 11.14 -4.12 10.73
CA LEU A 45 10.10 -5.12 10.55
C LEU A 45 10.36 -5.99 9.31
N ALA A 46 10.70 -5.39 8.17
CA ALA A 46 11.05 -6.12 6.95
C ALA A 46 12.22 -7.08 7.16
N ILE A 47 13.26 -6.66 7.90
CA ILE A 47 14.42 -7.49 8.24
C ILE A 47 14.01 -8.63 9.19
N GLU A 48 13.28 -8.31 10.25
CA GLU A 48 12.85 -9.28 11.28
C GLU A 48 12.06 -10.43 10.67
N VAL A 49 11.12 -10.11 9.77
CA VAL A 49 10.30 -11.13 9.10
C VAL A 49 10.98 -11.75 7.88
N LYS A 50 12.20 -11.29 7.54
CA LYS A 50 12.95 -11.68 6.34
C LYS A 50 12.11 -11.53 5.06
N ALA A 51 11.49 -10.36 4.89
CA ALA A 51 10.63 -10.07 3.75
C ALA A 51 11.42 -10.08 2.44
N ASP A 52 10.93 -10.82 1.43
CA ASP A 52 11.37 -10.68 0.05
C ASP A 52 10.71 -9.45 -0.60
N TYR A 53 9.44 -9.23 -0.28
CA TYR A 53 8.62 -8.13 -0.79
C TYR A 53 7.95 -7.37 0.35
N VAL A 54 7.91 -6.04 0.24
CA VAL A 54 7.21 -5.17 1.19
C VAL A 54 6.18 -4.35 0.43
N ILE A 55 4.93 -4.37 0.89
CA ILE A 55 3.82 -3.58 0.35
C ILE A 55 3.41 -2.57 1.43
N PRO A 56 3.93 -1.32 1.37
CA PRO A 56 3.61 -0.30 2.35
C PRO A 56 2.40 0.54 1.92
N VAL A 57 1.39 0.64 2.79
CA VAL A 57 0.33 1.67 2.74
C VAL A 57 0.61 2.66 3.86
N LEU A 58 1.61 3.51 3.64
CA LEU A 58 2.19 4.44 4.62
C LEU A 58 2.31 5.87 4.04
N PRO A 59 2.58 6.89 4.88
CA PRO A 59 2.92 8.23 4.38
C PRO A 59 4.10 8.18 3.41
N MET A 60 4.11 9.08 2.41
CA MET A 60 5.11 9.07 1.34
C MET A 60 6.55 9.11 1.86
N THR A 61 6.82 9.89 2.93
CA THR A 61 8.14 9.98 3.56
C THR A 61 8.64 8.65 4.11
N PHE A 62 7.75 7.81 4.65
CA PHE A 62 8.09 6.46 5.10
C PHE A 62 8.43 5.55 3.92
N ILE A 63 7.63 5.63 2.85
CA ILE A 63 7.84 4.82 1.64
C ILE A 63 9.18 5.19 0.99
N MET A 64 9.50 6.48 0.89
CA MET A 64 10.79 6.97 0.39
C MET A 64 11.97 6.36 1.13
N TYR A 65 11.94 6.42 2.47
CA TYR A 65 12.99 5.86 3.30
C TYR A 65 13.10 4.33 3.13
N LEU A 66 11.96 3.64 3.08
CA LEU A 66 11.91 2.20 2.87
C LEU A 66 12.52 1.79 1.52
N VAL A 67 12.22 2.52 0.44
CA VAL A 67 12.77 2.28 -0.90
C VAL A 67 14.28 2.51 -0.92
N ALA A 68 14.78 3.54 -0.23
CA ALA A 68 16.22 3.81 -0.13
C ALA A 68 16.98 2.68 0.58
N GLU A 69 16.42 2.13 1.66
CA GLU A 69 17.04 1.05 2.43
C GLU A 69 16.85 -0.35 1.79
N ALA A 70 15.87 -0.52 0.89
CA ALA A 70 15.53 -1.79 0.27
C ALA A 70 16.72 -2.51 -0.38
N ARG A 71 17.60 -1.75 -1.05
CA ARG A 71 18.81 -2.29 -1.69
C ARG A 71 19.82 -2.83 -0.69
N LYS A 72 19.93 -2.18 0.48
CA LYS A 72 20.88 -2.55 1.53
C LYS A 72 20.50 -3.87 2.20
N TYR A 73 19.20 -4.13 2.35
CA TYR A 73 18.69 -5.32 3.04
C TYR A 73 18.05 -6.34 2.10
N ASN A 74 18.24 -6.19 0.78
CA ASN A 74 17.85 -7.16 -0.24
C ASN A 74 16.36 -7.54 -0.23
N PHE A 75 15.47 -6.54 -0.10
CA PHE A 75 14.04 -6.71 -0.30
C PHE A 75 13.52 -5.80 -1.41
N THR A 76 12.34 -6.10 -1.95
CA THR A 76 11.69 -5.30 -3.01
C THR A 76 10.47 -4.58 -2.47
N VAL A 77 10.35 -3.28 -2.74
CA VAL A 77 9.14 -2.53 -2.39
C VAL A 77 8.16 -2.57 -3.57
N LEU A 78 6.94 -3.03 -3.29
CA LEU A 78 5.84 -3.05 -4.24
C LEU A 78 4.82 -1.97 -3.87
N LYS A 79 4.35 -1.22 -4.87
CA LYS A 79 3.22 -0.30 -4.73
C LYS A 79 1.99 -0.89 -5.39
N ALA A 80 0.88 -0.89 -4.65
CA ALA A 80 -0.43 -1.14 -5.25
C ALA A 80 -0.85 0.09 -6.06
N GLU A 81 -1.00 -0.06 -7.37
CA GLU A 81 -1.62 0.95 -8.20
C GLU A 81 -3.13 0.90 -8.02
N MET A 82 -3.68 1.99 -7.49
CA MET A 82 -5.10 2.16 -7.21
C MET A 82 -5.63 3.29 -8.07
N GLN A 83 -6.57 3.00 -8.97
CA GLN A 83 -7.25 4.03 -9.76
C GLN A 83 -8.41 4.61 -8.96
N ASN A 84 -8.43 5.92 -8.78
CA ASN A 84 -9.62 6.61 -8.28
C ASN A 84 -10.71 6.58 -9.38
N LEU A 85 -11.85 5.96 -9.07
CA LEU A 85 -12.99 5.92 -9.99
C LEU A 85 -13.87 7.17 -9.82
N HIS A 86 -14.29 7.45 -8.58
CA HIS A 86 -15.12 8.59 -8.22
C HIS A 86 -15.20 8.76 -6.69
N THR A 87 -15.85 9.84 -6.26
CA THR A 87 -16.32 10.02 -4.88
C THR A 87 -17.76 9.50 -4.79
N CYS A 88 -18.04 8.53 -3.92
CA CYS A 88 -19.37 7.93 -3.78
C CYS A 88 -20.37 8.95 -3.25
N LYS A 89 -21.51 9.09 -3.95
CA LYS A 89 -22.67 9.88 -3.48
C LYS A 89 -23.70 9.03 -2.73
N GLU A 90 -23.74 7.73 -3.03
CA GLU A 90 -24.70 6.75 -2.50
C GLU A 90 -23.99 5.66 -1.71
N VAL A 91 -24.70 5.07 -0.74
CA VAL A 91 -24.22 3.95 0.08
C VAL A 91 -25.31 2.87 0.12
N PRO A 92 -25.05 1.65 -0.39
CA PRO A 92 -23.81 1.19 -1.03
C PRO A 92 -23.56 1.85 -2.40
N CYS A 93 -22.31 1.87 -2.86
CA CYS A 93 -21.97 2.34 -4.20
C CYS A 93 -22.38 1.27 -5.24
N PRO A 94 -23.15 1.61 -6.28
CA PRO A 94 -23.65 0.63 -7.26
C PRO A 94 -22.54 0.02 -8.13
N ASP A 95 -21.45 0.75 -8.36
CA ASP A 95 -20.32 0.30 -9.18
C ASP A 95 -19.26 -0.49 -8.40
N TYR A 96 -19.47 -0.73 -7.11
CA TYR A 96 -18.49 -1.33 -6.23
C TYR A 96 -18.31 -2.82 -6.52
N ASN A 97 -17.09 -3.21 -6.89
CA ASN A 97 -16.68 -4.60 -7.01
C ASN A 97 -15.88 -5.01 -5.76
N TRP A 98 -16.43 -5.92 -4.96
CA TRP A 98 -15.82 -6.40 -3.72
C TRP A 98 -14.48 -7.12 -3.90
N GLU A 99 -14.17 -7.61 -5.11
CA GLU A 99 -12.91 -8.29 -5.40
C GLU A 99 -11.76 -7.30 -5.68
N THR A 100 -12.07 -6.22 -6.38
CA THR A 100 -11.07 -5.29 -6.93
C THR A 100 -11.06 -3.92 -6.29
N ASP A 101 -12.08 -3.58 -5.51
CA ASP A 101 -12.31 -2.21 -5.08
C ASP A 101 -12.17 -2.02 -3.58
N THR A 102 -11.91 -0.78 -3.19
CA THR A 102 -11.93 -0.32 -1.80
C THR A 102 -12.50 1.08 -1.72
N ILE A 103 -13.23 1.37 -0.65
CA ILE A 103 -13.74 2.70 -0.35
C ILE A 103 -12.93 3.26 0.81
N MET A 104 -12.22 4.36 0.56
CA MET A 104 -11.53 5.10 1.60
C MET A 104 -12.41 6.24 2.11
N GLU A 105 -12.74 6.18 3.39
CA GLU A 105 -13.43 7.27 4.07
C GLU A 105 -12.42 8.28 4.61
N SER A 106 -12.65 9.54 4.30
CA SER A 106 -11.91 10.68 4.85
C SER A 106 -12.89 11.74 5.30
N LYS A 107 -12.48 12.61 6.22
CA LYS A 107 -13.31 13.71 6.70
C LYS A 107 -12.69 15.01 6.22
N ASP A 108 -13.47 15.81 5.51
CA ASP A 108 -13.07 17.17 5.16
C ASP A 108 -12.92 17.99 6.45
N TYR A 109 -11.76 18.65 6.61
CA TYR A 109 -11.45 19.37 7.85
C TYR A 109 -12.32 20.63 8.02
N ASN A 110 -12.64 21.31 6.92
CA ASN A 110 -13.37 22.57 6.92
C ASN A 110 -14.88 22.35 7.04
N THR A 111 -15.42 21.42 6.26
CA THR A 111 -16.86 21.18 6.15
C THR A 111 -17.35 20.05 7.07
N ARG A 112 -16.43 19.27 7.66
CA ARG A 112 -16.70 18.05 8.44
C ARG A 112 -17.45 16.96 7.66
N GLN A 113 -17.62 17.11 6.35
CA GLN A 113 -18.30 16.13 5.51
C GLN A 113 -17.45 14.88 5.34
N ILE A 114 -18.10 13.71 5.32
CA ILE A 114 -17.45 12.43 5.04
C ILE A 114 -17.32 12.30 3.53
N ILE A 115 -16.09 12.25 3.05
CA ILE A 115 -15.73 12.01 1.65
C ILE A 115 -15.38 10.53 1.51
N ARG A 116 -16.12 9.81 0.66
CA ARG A 116 -15.90 8.40 0.35
C ARG A 116 -15.28 8.27 -1.03
N ARG A 117 -13.98 7.99 -1.10
CA ARG A 117 -13.28 7.83 -2.38
C ARG A 117 -13.26 6.36 -2.78
N HIS A 118 -13.78 6.06 -3.96
CA HIS A 118 -13.81 4.72 -4.53
C HIS A 118 -12.55 4.49 -5.35
N PHE A 119 -11.77 3.49 -4.96
CA PHE A 119 -10.57 3.08 -5.67
C PHE A 119 -10.70 1.65 -6.19
N ARG A 120 -10.20 1.42 -7.41
CA ARG A 120 -10.06 0.09 -8.02
C ARG A 120 -8.59 -0.27 -8.16
N PHE A 121 -8.23 -1.46 -7.71
CA PHE A 121 -6.89 -2.01 -7.88
C PHE A 121 -6.60 -2.29 -9.36
N ARG A 122 -5.40 -1.91 -9.81
CA ARG A 122 -4.93 -2.09 -11.18
C ARG A 122 -3.73 -3.00 -11.32
N GLY A 123 -2.93 -3.12 -10.27
CA GLY A 123 -1.83 -4.06 -10.23
C GLY A 123 -0.74 -3.66 -9.25
N PHE A 124 0.30 -4.49 -9.13
CA PHE A 124 1.52 -4.12 -8.42
C PHE A 124 2.60 -3.61 -9.37
N VAL A 125 3.30 -2.55 -8.94
CA VAL A 125 4.52 -2.06 -9.57
C VAL A 125 5.69 -2.09 -8.58
N ILE A 126 6.90 -2.34 -9.09
CA ILE A 126 8.12 -2.25 -8.28
C ILE A 126 8.51 -0.78 -8.14
N LEU A 127 8.58 -0.29 -6.90
CA LEU A 127 9.13 1.02 -6.60
C LEU A 127 10.67 0.94 -6.55
N LYS A 128 11.32 1.41 -7.61
CA LYS A 128 12.79 1.38 -7.73
C LYS A 128 13.49 2.57 -7.07
N ASP A 129 12.84 3.73 -7.06
CA ASP A 129 13.36 5.00 -6.55
C ASP A 129 12.22 6.02 -6.38
N ILE A 130 12.40 7.01 -5.49
CA ILE A 130 11.50 8.15 -5.31
C ILE A 130 12.35 9.40 -5.11
N LYS A 131 12.14 10.42 -5.96
CA LYS A 131 12.90 11.67 -5.93
C LYS A 131 11.98 12.86 -5.67
N ILE A 132 12.41 13.75 -4.79
CA ILE A 132 11.80 15.08 -4.64
C ILE A 132 12.59 16.02 -5.55
N ILE A 133 11.88 16.73 -6.42
CA ILE A 133 12.45 17.75 -7.31
C ILE A 133 11.96 19.09 -6.80
N THR A 134 12.89 20.00 -6.48
CA THR A 134 12.61 21.34 -5.97
C THR A 134 13.31 22.37 -6.85
N GLU A 135 12.66 23.49 -7.09
CA GLU A 135 13.26 24.70 -7.64
C GLU A 135 13.18 25.83 -6.61
N VAL A 136 14.08 26.80 -6.71
CA VAL A 136 14.01 28.02 -5.91
C VAL A 136 12.90 28.89 -6.50
N PHE A 137 12.05 29.45 -5.64
CA PHE A 137 10.98 30.36 -6.02
C PHE A 137 11.51 31.63 -6.69
#